data_AF-A0A8J3MG43-F1
#
_entry.id   AF-A0A8J3MG43-F1
#
_cell.length_a   1.000
_cell.length_b   1.000
_cell.length_c   1.000
_cell.angle_alpha   90.00
_cell.angle_beta   90.00
_cell.angle_gamma   90.00
#
_symmetry.space_group_name_H-M   'P 1'
#
loop_
_entity.id
_entity.type
_entity.pdbx_description
1 polymer ?
#
loop_
_entity_poly.entity_id
_entity_poly.type
_entity_poly.pdbx_seq_one_letter_code
_entity_poly.pdbx_strand_id
1 'polypeptide(L)'
;MLDAITTARRTLAAATLAAALVTGGLLAPAPASAAVTPAQLALRWAPIHYQDVDATGDHALGGKSDYITKVDFDGDLTGRNNWDDAGAANANLAAYAYYSVVETSSHWYLTYFFFHPRDWVDHPFFETEHENDGEGLLLAVEKDGSAYGVLRSAVTVAHTDFFSYTPSGSTWTSGKESVDGTLQLAASPHDAFQHPVTAQEAKGHGLKAYPQYNIDGDGLVYYPSTVAETPSSGNDRDVQYQLIDIFAAGGLWAQRATSSLFASLGTFAGDTSGGCGSGTFGCGTNSANAPWGWDDGNDTPGRGELATNPAKLSAEYFTIPGTLSRTYTSNQYAG
;
A
#
# COMPACT_ATOMS: atom_id res chain seq x y z
N MET A 1 48.89 89.76 -47.84
CA MET A 1 49.29 88.38 -48.15
C MET A 1 49.14 87.58 -46.88
N LEU A 2 48.38 86.49 -46.98
CA LEU A 2 47.84 85.55 -46.00
C LEU A 2 48.34 85.55 -44.53
N ASP A 3 47.31 85.64 -43.68
CA ASP A 3 47.04 85.18 -42.31
C ASP A 3 47.99 84.25 -41.53
N ALA A 4 48.13 84.63 -40.25
CA ALA A 4 48.07 83.90 -38.97
C ALA A 4 48.35 82.39 -38.89
N ILE A 5 48.97 81.96 -37.77
CA ILE A 5 48.47 80.90 -36.85
C ILE A 5 49.34 80.83 -35.58
N THR A 6 48.69 81.02 -34.43
CA THR A 6 49.09 80.60 -33.08
C THR A 6 48.84 79.11 -32.87
N THR A 7 49.69 78.37 -32.14
CA THR A 7 49.21 77.15 -31.45
C THR A 7 49.96 76.83 -30.16
N ALA A 8 49.19 76.33 -29.20
CA ALA A 8 49.40 76.35 -27.76
C ALA A 8 50.01 75.05 -27.19
N ARG A 9 50.50 75.17 -25.94
CA ARG A 9 50.89 74.08 -25.03
C ARG A 9 49.74 73.10 -24.80
N ARG A 10 50.05 71.79 -24.74
CA ARG A 10 49.26 70.78 -24.01
C ARG A 10 50.17 69.81 -23.26
N THR A 11 50.09 69.87 -21.94
CA THR A 11 50.54 68.86 -20.97
C THR A 11 49.61 67.64 -21.03
N LEU A 12 50.19 66.43 -21.12
CA LEU A 12 49.45 65.18 -20.97
C LEU A 12 49.22 64.89 -19.47
N ALA A 13 47.96 64.79 -19.07
CA ALA A 13 47.54 64.18 -17.82
C ALA A 13 47.11 62.73 -18.12
N ALA A 14 47.71 61.75 -17.44
CA ALA A 14 47.32 60.35 -17.51
C ALA A 14 46.16 60.11 -16.52
N ALA A 15 45.00 59.70 -17.03
CA ALA A 15 43.86 59.28 -16.23
C ALA A 15 43.92 57.75 -16.03
N THR A 16 44.03 57.29 -14.80
CA THR A 16 43.87 55.89 -14.41
C THR A 16 42.38 55.58 -14.22
N LEU A 17 41.81 54.73 -15.07
CA LEU A 17 40.48 54.14 -14.87
C LEU A 17 40.61 52.94 -13.92
N ALA A 18 40.00 53.02 -12.73
CA ALA A 18 39.78 51.87 -11.87
C ALA A 18 38.44 51.22 -12.26
N ALA A 19 38.48 50.02 -12.85
CA ALA A 19 37.30 49.21 -13.10
C ALA A 19 36.95 48.43 -11.81
N ALA A 20 35.83 48.79 -11.17
CA ALA A 20 35.26 48.00 -10.08
C ALA A 20 34.55 46.77 -10.67
N LEU A 21 35.12 45.56 -10.51
CA LEU A 21 34.40 44.32 -10.77
C LEU A 21 33.37 44.10 -9.65
N VAL A 22 32.10 44.23 -9.98
CA VAL A 22 31.01 43.68 -9.18
C VAL A 22 30.97 42.18 -9.46
N THR A 23 31.57 41.37 -8.58
CA THR A 23 31.37 39.91 -8.58
C THR A 23 29.98 39.62 -8.04
N GLY A 24 28.98 39.58 -8.92
CA GLY A 24 27.69 38.98 -8.60
C GLY A 24 27.92 37.51 -8.28
N GLY A 25 27.77 37.16 -7.00
CA GLY A 25 27.83 35.76 -6.56
C GLY A 25 26.71 34.98 -7.22
N LEU A 26 27.04 34.20 -8.25
CA LEU A 26 26.17 33.14 -8.74
C LEU A 26 26.10 32.10 -7.64
N LEU A 27 25.04 32.16 -6.81
CA LEU A 27 24.65 31.04 -5.97
C LEU A 27 24.38 29.88 -6.93
N ALA A 28 25.22 28.84 -6.86
CA ALA A 28 24.92 27.60 -7.53
C ALA A 28 23.52 27.15 -7.08
N PRO A 29 22.59 26.81 -7.99
CA PRO A 29 21.30 26.28 -7.59
C PRO A 29 21.56 25.08 -6.68
N ALA A 30 20.95 25.07 -5.51
CA ALA A 30 20.97 23.91 -4.63
C ALA A 30 20.52 22.69 -5.47
N PRO A 31 21.21 21.53 -5.36
CA PRO A 31 20.79 20.36 -6.09
C PRO A 31 19.31 20.11 -5.76
N ALA A 32 18.48 20.02 -6.79
CA ALA A 32 17.09 19.62 -6.61
C ALA A 32 17.11 18.29 -5.85
N SER A 33 16.46 18.24 -4.69
CA SER A 33 16.25 16.97 -3.99
C SER A 33 15.64 16.00 -4.98
N ALA A 34 16.20 14.79 -5.09
CA ALA A 34 15.61 13.76 -5.93
C ALA A 34 14.14 13.56 -5.50
N ALA A 35 13.24 13.42 -6.49
CA ALA A 35 11.85 13.10 -6.21
C ALA A 35 11.77 11.77 -5.45
N VAL A 36 10.86 11.68 -4.48
CA VAL A 36 10.66 10.44 -3.71
C VAL A 36 10.25 9.32 -4.67
N THR A 37 10.90 8.17 -4.55
CA THR A 37 10.54 7.01 -5.38
C THR A 37 9.25 6.36 -4.88
N PRO A 38 8.50 5.63 -5.73
CA PRO A 38 7.33 4.87 -5.29
C PRO A 38 7.63 3.93 -4.12
N ALA A 39 8.77 3.24 -4.13
CA ALA A 39 9.18 2.34 -3.04
C ALA A 39 9.43 3.09 -1.72
N GLN A 40 10.06 4.28 -1.76
CA GLN A 40 10.25 5.10 -0.57
C GLN A 40 8.94 5.67 -0.04
N LEU A 41 8.00 6.02 -0.93
CA LEU A 41 6.68 6.50 -0.54
C LEU A 41 5.84 5.36 0.07
N ALA A 42 5.92 4.15 -0.50
CA ALA A 42 5.28 2.96 0.03
C ALA A 42 5.83 2.62 1.42
N LEU A 43 7.17 2.51 1.57
CA LEU A 43 7.76 2.22 2.87
C LEU A 43 7.40 3.26 3.94
N ARG A 44 7.29 4.54 3.57
CA ARG A 44 6.89 5.61 4.49
C ARG A 44 5.48 5.45 5.05
N TRP A 45 4.54 4.98 4.23
CA TRP A 45 3.11 4.97 4.55
C TRP A 45 2.55 3.56 4.76
N ALA A 46 3.38 2.53 4.65
CA ALA A 46 2.97 1.15 4.89
C ALA A 46 2.52 0.97 6.35
N PRO A 47 1.47 0.19 6.62
CA PRO A 47 0.91 0.13 7.96
C PRO A 47 1.72 -0.74 8.91
N ILE A 48 1.72 -0.40 10.20
CA ILE A 48 1.94 -1.39 11.25
C ILE A 48 0.66 -2.22 11.34
N HIS A 49 0.78 -3.54 11.21
CA HIS A 49 -0.35 -4.42 11.06
C HIS A 49 -0.48 -5.36 12.26
N TYR A 50 -1.55 -5.20 13.03
CA TYR A 50 -1.90 -6.09 14.13
C TYR A 50 -2.78 -7.21 13.57
N GLN A 51 -2.44 -8.45 13.85
CA GLN A 51 -3.24 -9.57 13.36
C GLN A 51 -3.50 -10.56 14.48
N ASP A 52 -4.77 -10.89 14.67
CA ASP A 52 -5.13 -11.98 15.57
C ASP A 52 -4.76 -13.33 14.94
N VAL A 53 -4.40 -14.32 15.77
CA VAL A 53 -4.02 -15.65 15.28
C VAL A 53 -4.73 -16.71 16.09
N ASP A 54 -5.36 -17.65 15.41
CA ASP A 54 -6.02 -18.79 16.02
C ASP A 54 -5.27 -20.08 15.64
N ALA A 55 -4.85 -20.84 16.66
CA ALA A 55 -4.12 -22.09 16.50
C ALA A 55 -5.01 -23.35 16.62
N THR A 56 -6.32 -23.19 16.73
CA THR A 56 -7.27 -24.26 17.02
C THR A 56 -7.85 -24.88 15.76
N GLY A 57 -8.05 -26.20 15.81
CA GLY A 57 -8.51 -26.97 14.65
C GLY A 57 -7.39 -27.30 13.67
N ASP A 58 -7.66 -28.28 12.80
CA ASP A 58 -6.66 -28.80 11.86
C ASP A 58 -6.35 -27.80 10.74
N HIS A 59 -7.31 -26.94 10.40
CA HIS A 59 -7.17 -25.95 9.33
C HIS A 59 -6.29 -24.77 9.72
N ALA A 60 -6.08 -24.52 11.01
CA ALA A 60 -5.20 -23.47 11.55
C ALA A 60 -3.71 -23.68 11.26
N LEU A 61 -3.28 -24.94 11.07
CA LEU A 61 -1.87 -25.32 10.97
C LEU A 61 -1.01 -24.80 12.15
N GLY A 62 -1.59 -24.77 13.36
CA GLY A 62 -0.96 -24.20 14.55
C GLY A 62 -0.81 -22.67 14.48
N GLY A 63 -1.73 -21.99 13.80
CA GLY A 63 -1.78 -20.53 13.62
C GLY A 63 -1.13 -20.03 12.33
N LYS A 64 -0.46 -20.90 11.57
CA LYS A 64 0.24 -20.53 10.34
C LYS A 64 -0.69 -20.15 9.19
N SER A 65 -1.95 -20.60 9.24
CA SER A 65 -2.94 -20.25 8.22
C SER A 65 -3.27 -18.75 8.22
N ASP A 66 -3.06 -18.06 9.36
CA ASP A 66 -3.25 -16.62 9.50
C ASP A 66 -1.99 -15.80 9.12
N TYR A 67 -0.91 -16.40 8.62
CA TYR A 67 0.32 -15.65 8.34
C TYR A 67 0.24 -14.91 7.00
N ILE A 68 0.57 -13.61 6.99
CA ILE A 68 0.75 -12.88 5.73
C ILE A 68 1.97 -13.45 5.01
N THR A 69 1.84 -13.68 3.71
CA THR A 69 2.95 -14.18 2.87
C THR A 69 2.81 -13.71 1.42
N LYS A 70 3.74 -14.14 0.57
CA LYS A 70 3.68 -13.92 -0.89
C LYS A 70 2.87 -15.04 -1.56
N VAL A 71 2.23 -14.74 -2.68
CA VAL A 71 1.36 -15.70 -3.41
C VAL A 71 2.09 -16.93 -3.93
N ASP A 72 3.42 -16.86 -4.05
CA ASP A 72 4.32 -17.91 -4.52
C ASP A 72 5.22 -18.41 -3.36
N PHE A 73 4.66 -18.50 -2.15
CA PHE A 73 5.39 -18.88 -0.92
C PHE A 73 5.96 -20.30 -0.99
N ASP A 74 5.36 -21.15 -1.82
CA ASP A 74 5.74 -22.54 -2.12
C ASP A 74 6.71 -22.66 -3.32
N GLY A 75 6.90 -21.57 -4.06
CA GLY A 75 7.81 -21.46 -5.19
C GLY A 75 7.15 -21.55 -6.57
N ASP A 76 5.82 -21.58 -6.67
CA ASP A 76 5.12 -21.57 -7.95
C ASP A 76 3.99 -20.51 -8.03
N LEU A 77 3.27 -20.47 -9.15
CA LEU A 77 2.17 -19.50 -9.38
C LEU A 77 0.87 -20.24 -9.64
N THR A 78 0.55 -21.16 -8.76
CA THR A 78 -0.66 -21.97 -8.79
C THR A 78 -1.48 -21.62 -7.56
N GLY A 79 -2.62 -20.97 -7.76
CA GLY A 79 -3.48 -20.59 -6.64
C GLY A 79 -4.30 -21.76 -6.08
N ARG A 80 -4.33 -22.90 -6.79
CA ARG A 80 -5.19 -24.06 -6.54
C ARG A 80 -4.60 -25.14 -5.60
N ASN A 81 -3.39 -24.90 -5.11
CA ASN A 81 -2.68 -25.76 -4.17
C ASN A 81 -2.12 -24.93 -3.00
N ASN A 82 -2.40 -23.63 -2.93
CA ASN A 82 -1.96 -22.78 -1.83
C ASN A 82 -2.54 -23.25 -0.49
N TRP A 83 -3.76 -23.79 -0.50
CA TRP A 83 -4.33 -24.38 0.70
C TRP A 83 -3.47 -25.56 1.17
N ASP A 84 -3.23 -26.56 0.33
CA ASP A 84 -2.44 -27.75 0.65
C ASP A 84 -1.00 -27.38 1.04
N ASP A 85 -0.36 -26.52 0.24
CA ASP A 85 1.06 -26.24 0.35
C ASP A 85 1.39 -25.32 1.53
N ALA A 86 0.42 -24.61 2.11
CA ALA A 86 0.61 -23.90 3.38
C ALA A 86 1.06 -24.83 4.52
N GLY A 87 0.64 -26.10 4.49
CA GLY A 87 1.04 -27.13 5.45
C GLY A 87 2.28 -27.92 5.06
N ALA A 88 2.85 -27.68 3.87
CA ALA A 88 3.96 -28.46 3.34
C ALA A 88 5.30 -28.09 3.98
N ALA A 89 6.24 -29.05 3.97
CA ALA A 89 7.55 -28.85 4.59
C ALA A 89 8.42 -27.79 3.90
N ASN A 90 8.14 -27.48 2.64
CA ASN A 90 8.83 -26.46 1.84
C ASN A 90 8.15 -25.08 1.87
N ALA A 91 7.03 -24.92 2.58
CA ALA A 91 6.33 -23.64 2.68
C ALA A 91 7.22 -22.58 3.33
N ASN A 92 7.41 -21.44 2.65
CA ASN A 92 8.12 -20.29 3.19
C ASN A 92 7.15 -19.16 3.53
N LEU A 93 6.62 -19.19 4.76
CA LEU A 93 5.68 -18.19 5.29
C LEU A 93 6.40 -16.97 5.89
N ALA A 94 7.45 -16.49 5.23
CA ALA A 94 8.03 -15.18 5.56
C ALA A 94 7.05 -14.06 5.19
N ALA A 95 7.01 -13.01 5.99
CA ALA A 95 6.02 -11.95 5.89
C ALA A 95 6.30 -11.01 4.71
N TYR A 96 5.31 -10.88 3.82
CA TYR A 96 5.33 -9.94 2.71
C TYR A 96 4.00 -9.20 2.62
N ALA A 97 4.06 -7.97 2.12
CA ALA A 97 2.88 -7.24 1.69
C ALA A 97 3.14 -6.67 0.30
N TYR A 98 2.16 -6.78 -0.58
CA TYR A 98 2.24 -6.17 -1.90
C TYR A 98 1.78 -4.73 -1.83
N TYR A 99 2.37 -3.86 -2.64
CA TYR A 99 1.92 -2.49 -2.79
C TYR A 99 1.80 -2.06 -4.24
N SER A 100 0.95 -1.05 -4.46
CA SER A 100 0.90 -0.29 -5.71
C SER A 100 0.84 1.20 -5.40
N VAL A 101 1.39 2.02 -6.30
CA VAL A 101 1.30 3.48 -6.22
C VAL A 101 0.71 4.00 -7.52
N VAL A 102 -0.39 4.74 -7.38
CA VAL A 102 -1.05 5.48 -8.46
C VAL A 102 -1.00 6.97 -8.12
N GLU A 103 -0.80 7.81 -9.12
CA GLU A 103 -0.46 9.22 -8.91
C GLU A 103 -1.32 10.14 -9.77
N THR A 104 -1.81 11.23 -9.17
CA THR A 104 -2.41 12.38 -9.87
C THR A 104 -1.60 13.63 -9.58
N SER A 105 -1.95 14.76 -10.17
CA SER A 105 -1.27 16.03 -9.87
C SER A 105 -1.43 16.51 -8.42
N SER A 106 -2.43 16.03 -7.67
CA SER A 106 -2.65 16.45 -6.28
C SER A 106 -2.49 15.36 -5.22
N HIS A 107 -2.53 14.08 -5.59
CA HIS A 107 -2.45 12.98 -4.61
C HIS A 107 -1.58 11.84 -5.10
N TRP A 108 -1.02 11.12 -4.14
CA TRP A 108 -0.61 9.73 -4.30
C TRP A 108 -1.66 8.83 -3.67
N TYR A 109 -1.91 7.70 -4.32
CA TYR A 109 -2.79 6.65 -3.85
C TYR A 109 -1.96 5.39 -3.69
N LEU A 110 -1.92 4.87 -2.46
CA LEU A 110 -1.14 3.69 -2.12
C LEU A 110 -2.07 2.56 -1.74
N THR A 111 -2.05 1.47 -2.47
CA THR A 111 -2.78 0.25 -2.09
C THR A 111 -1.80 -0.74 -1.49
N TYR A 112 -2.14 -1.32 -0.34
CA TYR A 112 -1.42 -2.48 0.22
C TYR A 112 -2.33 -3.69 0.25
N PHE A 113 -1.72 -4.85 0.03
CA PHE A 113 -2.39 -6.14 -0.08
C PHE A 113 -1.64 -7.18 0.76
N PHE A 114 -2.37 -7.77 1.69
CA PHE A 114 -1.95 -8.86 2.57
C PHE A 114 -2.61 -10.13 2.07
N PHE A 115 -1.78 -11.12 1.74
CA PHE A 115 -2.22 -12.40 1.21
C PHE A 115 -2.08 -13.48 2.27
N HIS A 116 -3.11 -14.30 2.41
CA HIS A 116 -3.09 -15.52 3.23
C HIS A 116 -3.34 -16.73 2.32
N PRO A 117 -2.70 -17.88 2.55
CA PRO A 117 -2.95 -19.07 1.72
C PRO A 117 -4.34 -19.67 1.91
N ARG A 118 -5.01 -19.39 3.04
CA ARG A 118 -6.30 -19.96 3.44
C ARG A 118 -7.18 -18.89 4.05
N ASP A 119 -8.45 -18.80 3.68
CA ASP A 119 -9.54 -18.30 4.53
C ASP A 119 -10.20 -19.52 5.15
N TRP A 120 -10.12 -19.66 6.47
CA TRP A 120 -10.43 -20.90 7.16
C TRP A 120 -11.28 -20.65 8.40
N VAL A 121 -11.99 -21.67 8.89
CA VAL A 121 -12.80 -21.60 10.11
C VAL A 121 -12.63 -22.90 10.92
N ASP A 122 -12.92 -22.83 12.22
CA ASP A 122 -12.81 -23.96 13.16
C ASP A 122 -14.17 -24.43 13.70
N HIS A 123 -15.28 -23.84 13.21
CA HIS A 123 -16.62 -24.15 13.69
C HIS A 123 -17.57 -24.56 12.54
N PRO A 124 -18.49 -25.52 12.79
CA PRO A 124 -19.20 -26.21 11.72
C PRO A 124 -20.41 -25.46 11.15
N PHE A 125 -20.66 -24.21 11.53
CA PHE A 125 -21.93 -23.53 11.24
C PHE A 125 -21.75 -22.11 10.70
N PHE A 126 -22.44 -21.82 9.60
CA PHE A 126 -22.70 -20.48 9.02
C PHE A 126 -21.58 -19.78 8.24
N GLU A 127 -20.33 -20.20 8.37
CA GLU A 127 -19.19 -19.60 7.64
C GLU A 127 -18.58 -20.60 6.64
N THR A 128 -18.19 -20.10 5.47
CA THR A 128 -17.49 -20.86 4.43
C THR A 128 -16.01 -20.57 4.47
N GLU A 129 -15.21 -21.54 4.09
CA GLU A 129 -13.77 -21.38 3.88
C GLU A 129 -13.48 -21.18 2.40
N HIS A 130 -12.28 -20.71 2.06
CA HIS A 130 -11.77 -20.81 0.70
C HIS A 130 -10.26 -20.77 0.61
N GLU A 131 -9.77 -21.33 -0.48
CA GLU A 131 -8.37 -21.24 -0.85
C GLU A 131 -7.98 -19.84 -1.33
N ASN A 132 -6.79 -19.41 -0.90
CA ASN A 132 -6.32 -18.04 -0.97
C ASN A 132 -7.21 -17.10 -0.16
N ASP A 133 -6.61 -16.02 0.28
CA ASP A 133 -7.33 -14.89 0.81
C ASP A 133 -6.50 -13.62 0.66
N GLY A 134 -7.19 -12.48 0.66
CA GLY A 134 -6.63 -11.27 0.13
C GLY A 134 -7.34 -10.03 0.61
N GLU A 135 -6.72 -9.34 1.56
CA GLU A 135 -7.28 -8.18 2.24
C GLU A 135 -6.29 -7.02 2.23
N GLY A 136 -6.75 -5.81 2.57
CA GLY A 136 -5.85 -4.66 2.49
C GLY A 136 -6.49 -3.31 2.66
N LEU A 137 -5.80 -2.31 2.13
CA LEU A 137 -6.22 -0.92 2.24
C LEU A 137 -5.71 -0.05 1.11
N LEU A 138 -6.49 0.99 0.80
CA LEU A 138 -6.09 2.16 0.04
C LEU A 138 -5.79 3.32 1.00
N LEU A 139 -4.70 4.04 0.76
CA LEU A 139 -4.39 5.33 1.37
C LEU A 139 -4.46 6.44 0.33
N ALA A 140 -5.08 7.57 0.69
CA ALA A 140 -5.01 8.81 -0.09
C ALA A 140 -4.08 9.82 0.60
N VAL A 141 -2.98 10.17 -0.06
CA VAL A 141 -1.95 11.09 0.45
C VAL A 141 -1.93 12.36 -0.39
N GLU A 142 -2.28 13.49 0.20
CA GLU A 142 -2.25 14.80 -0.46
C GLU A 142 -0.81 15.28 -0.61
N LYS A 143 -0.50 15.81 -1.80
CA LYS A 143 0.76 16.48 -2.09
C LYS A 143 0.71 17.92 -1.58
N ASP A 144 1.32 18.17 -0.43
CA ASP A 144 1.40 19.49 0.20
C ASP A 144 2.74 20.23 -0.07
N GLY A 145 3.60 19.62 -0.90
CA GLY A 145 4.95 20.11 -1.19
C GLY A 145 6.04 19.54 -0.25
N SER A 146 5.67 18.80 0.80
CA SER A 146 6.61 18.00 1.58
C SER A 146 7.04 16.73 0.81
N ALA A 147 8.12 16.09 1.28
CA ALA A 147 8.68 14.91 0.62
C ALA A 147 7.72 13.70 0.57
N TYR A 148 6.83 13.59 1.55
CA TYR A 148 5.93 12.43 1.70
C TYR A 148 4.45 12.81 1.73
N GLY A 149 4.11 14.09 1.58
CA GLY A 149 2.73 14.56 1.64
C GLY A 149 2.08 14.41 3.01
N VAL A 150 0.76 14.53 3.01
CA VAL A 150 -0.10 14.40 4.20
C VAL A 150 -1.14 13.34 3.94
N LEU A 151 -1.19 12.32 4.81
CA LEU A 151 -2.23 11.30 4.76
C LEU A 151 -3.60 11.92 5.07
N ARG A 152 -4.58 11.70 4.19
CA ARG A 152 -5.92 12.27 4.30
C ARG A 152 -7.00 11.25 4.62
N SER A 153 -6.87 10.03 4.10
CA SER A 153 -7.82 8.96 4.39
C SER A 153 -7.23 7.58 4.16
N ALA A 154 -7.93 6.58 4.69
CA ALA A 154 -7.78 5.20 4.33
C ALA A 154 -9.14 4.58 3.98
N VAL A 155 -9.14 3.56 3.13
CA VAL A 155 -10.28 2.66 2.92
C VAL A 155 -9.75 1.25 3.04
N THR A 156 -10.23 0.48 4.00
CA THR A 156 -9.83 -0.93 4.22
C THR A 156 -10.85 -1.87 3.62
N VAL A 157 -10.42 -3.10 3.36
CA VAL A 157 -11.28 -4.20 2.90
C VAL A 157 -11.43 -5.18 4.06
N ALA A 158 -12.66 -5.54 4.37
CA ALA A 158 -12.95 -6.67 5.25
C ALA A 158 -14.07 -7.50 4.64
N HIS A 159 -13.72 -8.72 4.25
CA HIS A 159 -14.55 -9.65 3.51
C HIS A 159 -15.00 -9.03 2.18
N THR A 160 -16.29 -8.69 2.07
CA THR A 160 -16.90 -8.09 0.87
C THR A 160 -17.24 -6.62 1.03
N ASP A 161 -16.81 -6.00 2.13
CA ASP A 161 -17.21 -4.64 2.48
C ASP A 161 -15.99 -3.72 2.63
N PHE A 162 -16.16 -2.45 2.28
CA PHE A 162 -15.15 -1.41 2.49
C PHE A 162 -15.47 -0.55 3.70
N PHE A 163 -14.42 -0.17 4.43
CA PHE A 163 -14.54 0.70 5.62
C PHE A 163 -13.63 1.91 5.47
N SER A 164 -14.16 3.10 5.71
CA SER A 164 -13.48 4.36 5.43
C SER A 164 -13.04 5.08 6.71
N TYR A 165 -11.83 5.62 6.70
CA TYR A 165 -11.22 6.23 7.88
C TYR A 165 -10.50 7.51 7.53
N THR A 166 -10.35 8.39 8.51
CA THR A 166 -9.48 9.56 8.41
C THR A 166 -8.52 9.62 9.59
N PRO A 167 -7.24 10.02 9.40
CA PRO A 167 -6.35 10.26 10.52
C PRO A 167 -6.78 11.50 11.30
N SER A 168 -6.37 11.58 12.57
CA SER A 168 -6.62 12.75 13.40
C SER A 168 -6.09 14.02 12.71
N GLY A 169 -6.93 15.06 12.63
CA GLY A 169 -6.59 16.31 11.96
C GLY A 169 -6.73 16.30 10.44
N SER A 170 -7.23 15.21 9.83
CA SER A 170 -7.61 15.25 8.42
C SER A 170 -8.71 16.28 8.16
N THR A 171 -8.65 16.90 7.00
CA THR A 171 -9.66 17.85 6.53
C THR A 171 -10.78 17.17 5.73
N TRP A 172 -10.64 15.86 5.46
CA TRP A 172 -11.65 15.07 4.75
C TRP A 172 -12.72 14.59 5.72
N THR A 173 -13.97 14.54 5.27
CA THR A 173 -15.11 14.07 6.06
C THR A 173 -15.96 13.10 5.24
N SER A 174 -17.01 12.53 5.82
CA SER A 174 -17.96 11.65 5.11
C SER A 174 -18.46 12.28 3.81
N GLY A 175 -18.51 11.46 2.76
CA GLY A 175 -19.03 11.79 1.43
C GLY A 175 -20.36 11.08 1.21
N LYS A 176 -20.42 10.23 0.18
CA LYS A 176 -21.53 9.29 -0.01
C LYS A 176 -21.47 8.15 1.01
N GLU A 177 -20.28 7.78 1.45
CA GLU A 177 -20.05 6.83 2.55
C GLU A 177 -19.74 7.54 3.87
N SER A 178 -19.99 6.84 4.98
CA SER A 178 -19.61 7.29 6.32
C SER A 178 -18.14 7.03 6.61
N VAL A 179 -17.50 7.97 7.30
CA VAL A 179 -16.23 7.71 7.98
C VAL A 179 -16.50 6.83 9.21
N ASP A 180 -16.02 5.59 9.17
CA ASP A 180 -16.22 4.53 10.17
C ASP A 180 -15.35 4.70 11.42
N GLY A 181 -14.29 5.50 11.33
CA GLY A 181 -13.44 5.78 12.48
C GLY A 181 -12.21 6.62 12.18
N THR A 182 -11.34 6.68 13.20
CA THR A 182 -10.04 7.35 13.11
C THR A 182 -8.95 6.35 12.77
N LEU A 183 -8.17 6.64 11.73
CA LEU A 183 -6.94 5.90 11.42
C LEU A 183 -5.82 6.36 12.35
N GLN A 184 -5.32 5.47 13.19
CA GLN A 184 -4.22 5.78 14.10
C GLN A 184 -2.88 5.80 13.37
N LEU A 185 -1.95 6.60 13.89
CA LEU A 185 -0.54 6.57 13.51
C LEU A 185 0.31 6.13 14.71
N ALA A 186 1.32 5.30 14.48
CA ALA A 186 2.25 4.85 15.51
C ALA A 186 3.70 4.84 15.03
N ALA A 187 4.65 4.91 15.96
CA ALA A 187 6.06 4.74 15.68
C ALA A 187 6.40 3.26 15.44
N SER A 188 7.27 3.01 14.47
CA SER A 188 7.92 1.70 14.29
C SER A 188 9.21 1.65 15.13
N PRO A 189 9.55 0.51 15.76
CA PRO A 189 10.86 0.32 16.37
C PRO A 189 11.98 0.09 15.33
N HIS A 190 11.63 -0.17 14.06
CA HIS A 190 12.56 -0.52 12.98
C HIS A 190 12.92 0.64 12.06
N ASP A 191 12.25 1.79 12.19
CA ASP A 191 12.48 2.97 11.38
C ASP A 191 12.10 4.28 12.11
N ALA A 192 12.19 5.42 11.42
CA ALA A 192 11.95 6.74 11.99
C ALA A 192 10.57 7.34 11.63
N PHE A 193 9.69 6.57 10.97
CA PHE A 193 8.42 7.05 10.45
C PHE A 193 7.26 6.86 11.45
N GLN A 194 6.16 7.55 11.14
CA GLN A 194 4.86 7.32 11.78
C GLN A 194 3.97 6.61 10.77
N HIS A 195 3.59 5.39 11.07
CA HIS A 195 2.86 4.51 10.17
C HIS A 195 1.38 4.44 10.52
N PRO A 196 0.48 4.35 9.52
CA PRO A 196 -0.89 3.90 9.74
C PRO A 196 -0.95 2.61 10.55
N VAL A 197 -1.99 2.43 11.34
CA VAL A 197 -2.15 1.20 12.13
C VAL A 197 -3.44 0.49 11.71
N THR A 198 -3.28 -0.75 11.26
CA THR A 198 -4.39 -1.63 10.86
C THR A 198 -4.48 -2.83 11.80
N ALA A 199 -5.64 -3.46 11.83
CA ALA A 199 -5.92 -4.67 12.58
C ALA A 199 -6.68 -5.67 11.70
N GLN A 200 -6.42 -6.96 11.86
CA GLN A 200 -7.04 -8.04 11.09
C GLN A 200 -7.47 -9.19 11.99
N GLU A 201 -8.66 -9.73 11.71
CA GLU A 201 -9.20 -10.93 12.37
C GLU A 201 -8.34 -12.17 12.04
N ALA A 202 -8.34 -13.17 12.90
CA ALA A 202 -7.91 -14.51 12.51
C ALA A 202 -8.94 -15.10 11.51
N LYS A 203 -8.62 -16.23 10.87
CA LYS A 203 -9.58 -17.06 10.11
C LYS A 203 -10.04 -16.46 8.79
N GLY A 204 -11.04 -15.57 8.82
CA GLY A 204 -11.59 -14.89 7.64
C GLY A 204 -10.90 -13.57 7.31
N HIS A 205 -9.91 -13.17 8.11
CA HIS A 205 -8.98 -12.08 7.83
C HIS A 205 -9.57 -10.70 7.49
N GLY A 206 -10.79 -10.37 7.88
CA GLY A 206 -11.30 -9.01 7.68
C GLY A 206 -10.33 -7.94 8.22
N LEU A 207 -9.99 -6.93 7.41
CA LEU A 207 -9.01 -5.89 7.77
C LEU A 207 -9.67 -4.53 8.01
N LYS A 208 -9.40 -3.94 9.18
CA LYS A 208 -9.90 -2.62 9.59
C LYS A 208 -8.80 -1.74 10.17
N ALA A 209 -9.12 -0.48 10.44
CA ALA A 209 -8.23 0.37 11.24
C ALA A 209 -8.19 -0.12 12.70
N TYR A 210 -6.99 -0.18 13.29
CA TYR A 210 -6.86 -0.47 14.73
C TYR A 210 -7.50 0.66 15.56
N PRO A 211 -8.25 0.37 16.63
CA PRO A 211 -8.46 -0.93 17.30
C PRO A 211 -9.85 -1.55 17.03
N GLN A 212 -10.42 -1.38 15.83
CA GLN A 212 -11.73 -1.99 15.53
C GLN A 212 -11.68 -3.51 15.57
N TYR A 213 -10.54 -4.08 15.17
CA TYR A 213 -10.15 -5.42 15.56
C TYR A 213 -9.01 -5.37 16.57
N ASN A 214 -8.93 -6.42 17.38
CA ASN A 214 -7.93 -6.60 18.40
C ASN A 214 -7.43 -8.04 18.35
N ILE A 215 -6.22 -8.20 18.84
CA ILE A 215 -5.69 -9.50 19.19
C ILE A 215 -6.39 -10.00 20.45
N ASP A 216 -6.93 -11.22 20.39
CA ASP A 216 -7.53 -11.93 21.52
C ASP A 216 -6.73 -13.21 21.83
N GLY A 217 -5.69 -13.04 22.66
CA GLY A 217 -4.77 -14.12 23.01
C GLY A 217 -3.50 -14.06 22.18
N ASP A 218 -3.33 -15.04 21.28
CA ASP A 218 -2.17 -15.11 20.38
C ASP A 218 -2.38 -14.18 19.18
N GLY A 219 -1.31 -13.87 18.44
CA GLY A 219 -1.37 -12.92 17.33
C GLY A 219 -0.02 -12.32 16.98
N LEU A 220 -0.01 -11.55 15.91
CA LEU A 220 1.20 -11.00 15.31
C LEU A 220 1.14 -9.48 15.26
N VAL A 221 2.31 -8.85 15.32
CA VAL A 221 2.45 -7.42 14.98
C VAL A 221 3.53 -7.31 13.93
N TYR A 222 3.11 -6.90 12.74
CA TYR A 222 3.96 -6.77 11.59
C TYR A 222 4.38 -5.31 11.38
N TYR A 223 5.67 -5.11 11.10
CA TYR A 223 6.28 -3.81 10.86
C TYR A 223 6.83 -3.71 9.43
N PRO A 224 6.54 -2.62 8.70
CA PRO A 224 7.01 -2.46 7.32
C PRO A 224 8.52 -2.39 7.25
N SER A 225 9.12 -3.15 6.33
CA SER A 225 10.57 -3.22 6.18
C SER A 225 10.99 -3.51 4.73
N THR A 226 12.31 -3.58 4.55
CA THR A 226 12.96 -4.04 3.31
C THR A 226 13.41 -5.50 3.40
N VAL A 227 13.20 -6.13 4.55
CA VAL A 227 13.47 -7.56 4.80
C VAL A 227 12.18 -8.25 5.23
N ALA A 228 12.09 -9.54 4.94
CA ALA A 228 10.98 -10.39 5.34
C ALA A 228 11.43 -11.36 6.43
N GLU A 229 10.59 -11.54 7.45
CA GLU A 229 10.80 -12.47 8.55
C GLU A 229 9.66 -13.47 8.61
N THR A 230 9.97 -14.73 8.91
CA THR A 230 8.95 -15.71 9.29
C THR A 230 8.65 -15.53 10.78
N PRO A 231 7.37 -15.40 11.19
CA PRO A 231 7.03 -15.34 12.61
C PRO A 231 7.65 -16.51 13.39
N SER A 232 8.25 -16.20 14.54
CA SER A 232 8.88 -17.23 15.39
C SER A 232 7.86 -18.11 16.12
N SER A 233 6.63 -17.61 16.27
CA SER A 233 5.46 -18.30 16.83
C SER A 233 4.18 -17.58 16.39
N GLY A 234 3.01 -18.16 16.66
CA GLY A 234 1.72 -17.49 16.46
C GLY A 234 1.49 -16.27 17.38
N ASN A 235 2.41 -15.95 18.28
CA ASN A 235 2.32 -14.81 19.21
C ASN A 235 3.49 -13.82 19.05
N ASP A 236 4.13 -13.79 17.88
CA ASP A 236 5.27 -12.92 17.59
C ASP A 236 4.85 -11.46 17.34
N ARG A 237 5.13 -10.59 18.29
CA ARG A 237 4.73 -9.17 18.28
C ARG A 237 5.78 -8.24 17.66
N ASP A 238 6.76 -8.80 16.97
CA ASP A 238 7.82 -8.04 16.34
C ASP A 238 8.32 -8.72 15.06
N VAL A 239 7.48 -8.68 14.02
CA VAL A 239 7.78 -9.33 12.72
C VAL A 239 7.96 -8.28 11.63
N GLN A 240 9.10 -8.24 10.96
CA GLN A 240 9.29 -7.39 9.80
C GLN A 240 8.70 -8.02 8.53
N TYR A 241 7.91 -7.25 7.77
CA TYR A 241 7.41 -7.67 6.47
C TYR A 241 8.04 -6.87 5.33
N GLN A 242 8.39 -7.55 4.24
CA GLN A 242 8.96 -6.89 3.07
C GLN A 242 7.87 -6.44 2.09
N LEU A 243 8.02 -5.21 1.60
CA LEU A 243 7.16 -4.67 0.56
C LEU A 243 7.54 -5.18 -0.84
N ILE A 244 6.54 -5.68 -1.59
CA ILE A 244 6.66 -6.12 -2.98
C ILE A 244 5.89 -5.16 -3.90
N ASP A 245 6.58 -4.53 -4.85
CA ASP A 245 5.92 -3.74 -5.89
C ASP A 245 5.17 -4.68 -6.85
N ILE A 246 3.84 -4.57 -6.92
CA ILE A 246 3.05 -5.41 -7.84
C ILE A 246 3.42 -5.17 -9.32
N PHE A 247 3.94 -3.98 -9.63
CA PHE A 247 4.31 -3.57 -10.98
C PHE A 247 5.78 -3.85 -11.32
N ALA A 248 6.55 -4.40 -10.37
CA ALA A 248 7.89 -4.89 -10.68
C ALA A 248 7.87 -5.86 -11.87
N ALA A 249 8.99 -5.98 -12.57
CA ALA A 249 9.10 -6.92 -13.67
C ALA A 249 8.80 -8.35 -13.19
N GLY A 250 7.76 -8.98 -13.77
CA GLY A 250 7.27 -10.29 -13.34
C GLY A 250 6.45 -10.30 -12.05
N GLY A 251 6.18 -9.13 -11.45
CA GLY A 251 5.38 -8.97 -10.24
C GLY A 251 3.89 -9.32 -10.43
N LEU A 252 3.11 -9.21 -9.35
CA LEU A 252 1.75 -9.74 -9.30
C LEU A 252 0.84 -9.20 -10.41
N TRP A 253 0.96 -7.92 -10.79
CA TRP A 253 0.19 -7.35 -11.91
C TRP A 253 0.57 -7.97 -13.26
N ALA A 254 1.83 -8.30 -13.48
CA ALA A 254 2.27 -9.00 -14.69
C ALA A 254 1.67 -10.41 -14.78
N GLN A 255 1.36 -11.03 -13.64
CA GLN A 255 0.75 -12.36 -13.54
C GLN A 255 -0.78 -12.37 -13.67
N ARG A 256 -1.44 -11.22 -13.83
CA ARG A 256 -2.92 -11.11 -13.84
C ARG A 256 -3.65 -11.96 -14.90
N ALA A 257 -2.92 -12.47 -15.89
CA ALA A 257 -3.43 -13.33 -16.95
C ALA A 257 -2.93 -14.79 -16.84
N THR A 258 -2.14 -15.11 -15.82
CA THR A 258 -1.62 -16.45 -15.54
C THR A 258 -2.74 -17.32 -14.98
N SER A 259 -3.27 -18.24 -15.79
CA SER A 259 -4.49 -19.01 -15.47
C SER A 259 -4.35 -20.03 -14.33
N SER A 260 -3.12 -20.40 -13.99
CA SER A 260 -2.84 -21.21 -12.80
C SER A 260 -3.04 -20.39 -11.52
N LEU A 261 -2.80 -19.07 -11.56
CA LEU A 261 -2.92 -18.17 -10.42
C LEU A 261 -4.27 -17.43 -10.37
N PHE A 262 -4.83 -17.06 -11.52
CA PHE A 262 -6.08 -16.30 -11.61
C PHE A 262 -7.13 -17.06 -12.42
N ALA A 263 -8.34 -17.20 -11.86
CA ALA A 263 -9.48 -17.77 -12.57
C ALA A 263 -10.15 -16.76 -13.49
N SER A 264 -10.13 -15.49 -13.11
CA SER A 264 -10.57 -14.36 -13.93
C SER A 264 -9.83 -13.09 -13.51
N LEU A 265 -10.03 -11.98 -14.22
CA LEU A 265 -9.33 -10.72 -13.90
C LEU A 265 -9.66 -10.29 -12.46
N GLY A 266 -8.67 -10.35 -11.58
CA GLY A 266 -8.78 -9.94 -10.18
C GLY A 266 -9.31 -11.01 -9.23
N THR A 267 -9.64 -12.21 -9.72
CA THR A 267 -10.09 -13.35 -8.90
C THR A 267 -9.03 -14.43 -8.92
N PHE A 268 -8.47 -14.76 -7.75
CA PHE A 268 -7.52 -15.86 -7.63
C PHE A 268 -8.18 -17.18 -8.04
N ALA A 269 -7.39 -18.03 -8.67
CA ALA A 269 -7.77 -19.40 -8.90
C ALA A 269 -7.65 -20.14 -7.57
N GLY A 270 -8.75 -20.72 -7.09
CA GLY A 270 -8.75 -21.56 -5.89
C GLY A 270 -9.76 -22.68 -6.07
N ASP A 271 -9.49 -23.85 -5.49
CA ASP A 271 -10.39 -24.99 -5.50
C ASP A 271 -10.71 -25.48 -4.07
N THR A 272 -11.18 -26.71 -3.95
CA THR A 272 -11.63 -27.29 -2.67
C THR A 272 -10.75 -28.47 -2.25
N SER A 273 -9.49 -28.47 -2.65
CA SER A 273 -8.50 -29.49 -2.27
C SER A 273 -8.00 -29.29 -0.82
N GLY A 274 -7.06 -30.14 -0.40
CA GLY A 274 -6.44 -30.06 0.94
C GLY A 274 -7.33 -30.12 2.17
N GLY A 275 -8.56 -30.62 2.02
CA GLY A 275 -9.52 -30.71 3.12
C GLY A 275 -10.31 -29.42 3.35
N CYS A 276 -10.21 -28.41 2.48
CA CYS A 276 -11.06 -27.22 2.56
C CYS A 276 -12.55 -27.61 2.61
N GLY A 277 -13.30 -27.01 3.54
CA GLY A 277 -14.71 -27.35 3.74
C GLY A 277 -14.95 -28.61 4.59
N SER A 278 -13.90 -29.35 4.97
CA SER A 278 -14.04 -30.55 5.80
C SER A 278 -14.40 -30.16 7.23
N GLY A 279 -15.58 -30.56 7.69
CA GLY A 279 -16.04 -30.26 9.04
C GLY A 279 -16.61 -28.84 9.22
N THR A 280 -16.77 -28.09 8.12
CA THR A 280 -17.33 -26.73 8.10
C THR A 280 -18.58 -26.66 7.20
N PHE A 281 -19.15 -25.47 6.97
CA PHE A 281 -20.36 -25.33 6.14
C PHE A 281 -20.10 -25.59 4.65
N GLY A 282 -18.88 -25.30 4.17
CA GLY A 282 -18.45 -25.56 2.80
C GLY A 282 -17.18 -24.83 2.43
N CYS A 283 -16.66 -25.15 1.24
CA CYS A 283 -15.50 -24.48 0.65
C CYS A 283 -15.91 -23.76 -0.65
N GLY A 284 -15.64 -22.47 -0.71
CA GLY A 284 -15.82 -21.64 -1.91
C GLY A 284 -14.75 -21.93 -2.96
N THR A 285 -15.07 -21.70 -4.23
CA THR A 285 -14.16 -21.90 -5.37
C THR A 285 -13.93 -20.55 -6.04
N ASN A 286 -12.66 -20.16 -6.22
CA ASN A 286 -12.27 -18.86 -6.75
C ASN A 286 -12.91 -17.68 -5.99
N SER A 287 -12.89 -17.70 -4.66
CA SER A 287 -13.55 -16.69 -3.83
C SER A 287 -12.67 -15.46 -3.54
N ALA A 288 -11.36 -15.66 -3.42
CA ALA A 288 -10.43 -14.59 -3.09
C ALA A 288 -10.17 -13.63 -4.26
N ASN A 289 -9.96 -12.36 -3.93
CA ASN A 289 -9.69 -11.32 -4.91
C ASN A 289 -8.34 -10.63 -4.66
N ALA A 290 -7.68 -10.25 -5.76
CA ALA A 290 -6.57 -9.31 -5.72
C ALA A 290 -7.11 -7.86 -5.66
N PRO A 291 -6.27 -6.84 -5.43
CA PRO A 291 -6.75 -5.47 -5.25
C PRO A 291 -7.59 -4.89 -6.41
N TRP A 292 -7.36 -5.35 -7.64
CA TRP A 292 -8.14 -4.98 -8.82
C TRP A 292 -9.38 -5.86 -9.05
N GLY A 293 -9.76 -6.64 -8.04
CA GLY A 293 -10.95 -7.48 -8.00
C GLY A 293 -11.81 -7.32 -6.75
N TRP A 294 -11.40 -6.49 -5.77
CA TRP A 294 -12.21 -6.15 -4.61
C TRP A 294 -13.41 -5.27 -4.97
N ASP A 295 -14.51 -5.41 -4.25
CA ASP A 295 -15.76 -4.68 -4.49
C ASP A 295 -16.52 -4.55 -3.17
N ASP A 296 -17.14 -3.39 -2.91
CA ASP A 296 -18.02 -3.17 -1.74
C ASP A 296 -19.48 -3.50 -2.06
N GLY A 297 -19.77 -3.91 -3.32
CA GLY A 297 -20.98 -4.61 -3.78
C GLY A 297 -22.32 -3.85 -3.66
N ASN A 298 -22.38 -2.82 -2.83
CA ASN A 298 -23.55 -2.07 -2.42
C ASN A 298 -23.40 -0.56 -2.70
N ASP A 299 -22.26 -0.16 -3.26
CA ASP A 299 -21.87 1.23 -3.51
C ASP A 299 -21.73 1.56 -5.02
N THR A 300 -21.17 2.73 -5.32
CA THR A 300 -20.99 3.23 -6.71
C THR A 300 -19.64 2.89 -7.34
N PRO A 301 -18.51 2.88 -6.60
CA PRO A 301 -17.28 2.27 -7.08
C PRO A 301 -17.54 0.88 -7.66
N GLY A 302 -17.00 0.63 -8.85
CA GLY A 302 -17.07 -0.70 -9.44
C GLY A 302 -15.97 -1.58 -8.87
N ARG A 303 -16.18 -2.90 -8.97
CA ARG A 303 -15.16 -3.91 -8.75
C ARG A 303 -13.78 -3.50 -9.28
N GLY A 304 -12.81 -3.48 -8.38
CA GLY A 304 -11.40 -3.17 -8.61
C GLY A 304 -11.07 -1.68 -8.64
N GLU A 305 -12.05 -0.78 -8.52
CA GLU A 305 -11.79 0.67 -8.57
C GLU A 305 -11.06 1.20 -7.33
N LEU A 306 -11.04 0.46 -6.22
CA LEU A 306 -10.17 0.76 -5.07
C LEU A 306 -8.70 0.86 -5.49
N ALA A 307 -8.23 -0.07 -6.33
CA ALA A 307 -6.85 -0.05 -6.83
C ALA A 307 -6.72 0.70 -8.17
N THR A 308 -7.64 0.47 -9.10
CA THR A 308 -7.50 0.93 -10.50
C THR A 308 -7.96 2.38 -10.71
N ASN A 309 -8.87 2.88 -9.86
CA ASN A 309 -9.40 4.24 -9.94
C ASN A 309 -9.57 4.90 -8.55
N PRO A 310 -8.52 4.94 -7.72
CA PRO A 310 -8.62 5.40 -6.33
C PRO A 310 -9.03 6.88 -6.19
N ALA A 311 -8.78 7.72 -7.20
CA ALA A 311 -9.23 9.11 -7.21
C ALA A 311 -10.76 9.23 -7.38
N LYS A 312 -11.38 8.32 -8.14
CA LYS A 312 -12.85 8.25 -8.22
C LYS A 312 -13.41 7.74 -6.89
N LEU A 313 -12.89 6.62 -6.38
CA LEU A 313 -13.36 6.05 -5.11
C LEU A 313 -13.27 7.10 -3.98
N SER A 314 -12.14 7.79 -3.86
CA SER A 314 -11.96 8.85 -2.85
C SER A 314 -12.98 9.99 -2.98
N ALA A 315 -13.31 10.40 -4.22
CA ALA A 315 -14.30 11.45 -4.48
C ALA A 315 -15.74 11.04 -4.13
N GLU A 316 -16.00 9.73 -4.07
CA GLU A 316 -17.31 9.19 -3.70
C GLU A 316 -17.39 8.98 -2.19
N TYR A 317 -16.36 8.40 -1.59
CA TYR A 317 -16.34 8.07 -0.16
C TYR A 317 -16.21 9.30 0.72
N PHE A 318 -15.51 10.35 0.27
CA PHE A 318 -15.18 11.50 1.10
C PHE A 318 -15.66 12.82 0.50
N THR A 319 -16.07 13.73 1.38
CA THR A 319 -16.12 15.17 1.09
C THR A 319 -14.71 15.74 1.22
N ILE A 320 -14.16 16.21 0.10
CA ILE A 320 -12.76 16.63 -0.02
C ILE A 320 -12.69 18.14 -0.22
N PRO A 321 -12.17 18.92 0.74
CA PRO A 321 -11.96 20.34 0.53
C PRO A 321 -10.80 20.57 -0.44
N GLY A 322 -10.93 21.58 -1.31
CA GLY A 322 -9.88 21.96 -2.24
C GLY A 322 -9.86 21.14 -3.53
N THR A 323 -8.66 20.87 -4.06
CA THR A 323 -8.49 20.24 -5.39
C THR A 323 -8.17 18.75 -5.29
N LEU A 324 -9.07 17.93 -5.82
CA LEU A 324 -8.84 16.52 -6.11
C LEU A 324 -8.68 16.33 -7.61
N SER A 325 -7.46 16.13 -8.09
CA SER A 325 -7.21 15.76 -9.48
C SER A 325 -7.63 14.31 -9.69
N ARG A 326 -8.47 14.06 -10.71
CA ARG A 326 -8.83 12.69 -11.14
C ARG A 326 -8.10 12.26 -12.42
N THR A 327 -7.15 13.06 -12.89
CA THR A 327 -6.31 12.73 -14.04
C THR A 327 -5.02 12.14 -13.54
N TYR A 328 -4.78 10.87 -13.86
CA TYR A 328 -3.58 10.17 -13.46
C TYR A 328 -2.37 10.65 -14.25
N THR A 329 -1.31 11.01 -13.54
CA THR A 329 0.03 11.23 -14.10
C THR A 329 0.82 9.92 -14.14
N SER A 330 0.46 8.95 -13.30
CA SER A 330 0.95 7.57 -13.36
C SER A 330 -0.14 6.61 -12.88
N ASN A 331 -0.54 5.64 -13.71
CA ASN A 331 -1.44 4.55 -13.35
C ASN A 331 -1.12 3.32 -14.20
N GLN A 332 -0.30 2.41 -13.67
CA GLN A 332 0.16 1.22 -14.40
C GLN A 332 -0.92 0.13 -14.56
N TYR A 333 -2.07 0.26 -13.88
CA TYR A 333 -3.22 -0.60 -14.14
C TYR A 333 -3.87 -0.32 -15.50
N ALA A 334 -3.74 0.90 -16.03
CA ALA A 334 -4.40 1.34 -17.26
C ALA A 334 -3.61 1.03 -18.55
N GLY A 335 -2.36 0.54 -18.43
CA GLY A 335 -1.47 0.26 -19.57
C GLY A 335 -0.54 1.41 -19.92
#